data_AF-A0A2T7LW84-F1
#
_entry.id   AF-A0A2T7LW84-F1
#
_cell.length_a   1.000
_cell.length_b   1.000
_cell.length_c   1.000
_cell.angle_alpha   90.00
_cell.angle_beta   90.00
_cell.angle_gamma   90.00
#
_symmetry.space_group_name_H-M   'P 1'
#
loop_
_entity.id
_entity.type
_entity.pdbx_description
1 polymer ?
#
loop_
_entity_poly.entity_id
_entity_poly.type
_entity_poly.pdbx_seq_one_letter_code
_entity_poly.pdbx_strand_id
1 'polypeptide(L)'
;MRTTTKALVSVVTAAGIAAGSLAAAGTSVAAVPERSPAASAEAIAPLSWNNLGLSTSDAKSIQGKYLSHYGYNGAIDGLLGASSWKAMQRLLKGTRDYSGTVDGIVGPLTVKALQRFLKRWHRYTGAIDGIAGPATTAAFTRMARVT
;
A
#
# COMPACT_ATOMS: atom_id res chain seq x y z
N MET A 1 -21.23 23.88 5.45
CA MET A 1 -20.11 24.75 5.02
C MET A 1 -18.96 23.86 4.60
N ARG A 2 -18.50 24.00 3.34
CA ARG A 2 -17.42 23.21 2.73
C ARG A 2 -16.18 24.10 2.64
N THR A 3 -15.04 23.63 3.11
CA THR A 3 -13.75 24.29 2.90
C THR A 3 -12.72 23.26 2.50
N THR A 4 -12.48 23.17 1.20
CA THR A 4 -11.42 22.41 0.55
C THR A 4 -10.23 23.35 0.29
N THR A 5 -9.09 23.08 0.94
CA THR A 5 -7.84 23.81 0.70
C THR A 5 -7.02 23.07 -0.37
N LYS A 6 -6.89 23.67 -1.56
CA LYS A 6 -5.93 23.30 -2.60
C LYS A 6 -4.80 24.35 -2.59
N ALA A 7 -3.56 23.88 -2.57
CA ALA A 7 -2.32 24.66 -2.74
C ALA A 7 -1.30 23.70 -3.35
N LEU A 8 -0.35 24.04 -4.22
CA LEU A 8 0.07 25.28 -4.89
C LEU A 8 0.91 24.79 -6.10
N VAL A 9 0.74 25.38 -7.29
CA VAL A 9 1.50 25.03 -8.51
C VAL A 9 2.61 26.06 -8.69
N SER A 10 3.86 25.61 -8.78
CA SER A 10 5.04 26.46 -9.00
C SER A 10 5.40 26.48 -10.49
N VAL A 11 5.29 27.64 -11.12
CA VAL A 11 5.78 27.94 -12.48
C VAL A 11 7.21 28.45 -12.36
N VAL A 12 8.16 27.87 -13.12
CA VAL A 12 9.51 28.43 -13.30
C VAL A 12 9.70 28.81 -14.76
N THR A 13 9.93 30.10 -14.96
CA THR A 13 10.21 30.76 -16.23
C THR A 13 11.66 30.53 -16.65
N ALA A 14 11.90 30.04 -17.87
CA ALA A 14 13.22 29.88 -18.45
C ALA A 14 13.55 31.04 -19.41
N ALA A 15 14.69 31.70 -19.23
CA ALA A 15 15.36 32.51 -20.26
C ALA A 15 16.83 32.78 -19.88
N GLY A 16 17.76 32.53 -20.82
CA GLY A 16 19.16 32.95 -20.72
C GLY A 16 20.07 32.26 -21.74
N ILE A 17 20.41 32.94 -22.84
CA ILE A 17 21.37 32.51 -23.86
C ILE A 17 22.61 33.42 -23.83
N ALA A 18 23.79 32.78 -24.01
CA ALA A 18 25.09 33.25 -24.51
C ALA A 18 26.04 34.06 -23.59
N ALA A 19 27.22 33.51 -23.31
CA ALA A 19 28.50 33.80 -24.01
C ALA A 19 29.72 33.29 -23.20
N GLY A 20 30.69 32.57 -23.81
CA GLY A 20 31.99 32.34 -23.17
C GLY A 20 32.76 31.05 -23.55
N SER A 21 33.64 31.18 -24.56
CA SER A 21 34.95 30.53 -24.78
C SER A 21 35.22 29.04 -24.47
N LEU A 22 35.70 28.37 -25.52
CA LEU A 22 36.33 27.03 -25.62
C LEU A 22 37.64 26.91 -24.81
N ALA A 23 37.79 25.87 -23.98
CA ALA A 23 39.08 25.24 -23.65
C ALA A 23 38.84 23.83 -23.10
N ALA A 24 39.42 22.82 -23.75
CA ALA A 24 39.27 21.41 -23.43
C ALA A 24 40.22 20.96 -22.30
N ALA A 25 39.71 20.19 -21.34
CA ALA A 25 40.46 19.17 -20.61
C ALA A 25 39.50 18.24 -19.81
N GLY A 26 39.41 16.98 -20.24
CA GLY A 26 39.29 15.76 -19.42
C GLY A 26 38.18 15.60 -18.37
N THR A 27 37.50 14.45 -18.47
CA THR A 27 36.95 13.60 -17.37
C THR A 27 35.40 13.51 -17.28
N SER A 28 34.88 12.49 -17.98
CA SER A 28 33.76 11.57 -17.66
C SER A 28 32.34 12.05 -17.25
N VAL A 29 31.38 11.52 -18.00
CA VAL A 29 29.93 11.26 -17.80
C VAL A 29 29.33 11.38 -16.39
N ALA A 30 28.16 12.03 -16.29
CA ALA A 30 26.98 11.47 -15.62
C ALA A 30 25.71 12.27 -15.97
N ALA A 31 24.77 11.61 -16.66
CA ALA A 31 23.39 12.06 -16.78
C ALA A 31 22.79 12.20 -15.39
N VAL A 32 22.20 13.35 -15.07
CA VAL A 32 21.44 13.54 -13.83
C VAL A 32 20.07 12.87 -14.06
N PRO A 33 19.74 11.74 -13.42
CA PRO A 33 18.41 11.19 -13.55
C PRO A 33 17.41 12.13 -12.85
N GLU A 34 16.31 12.42 -13.55
CA GLU A 34 15.12 12.98 -12.94
C GLU A 34 14.69 12.09 -11.78
N ARG A 35 14.94 12.56 -10.56
CA ARG A 35 14.46 11.90 -9.37
C ARG A 35 12.99 12.28 -9.21
N SER A 36 12.13 11.47 -9.83
CA SER A 36 10.73 11.34 -9.43
C SER A 36 10.64 11.38 -7.91
N PRO A 37 9.85 12.27 -7.30
CA PRO A 37 9.64 12.19 -5.87
C PRO A 37 8.94 10.86 -5.61
N ALA A 38 9.72 9.89 -5.12
CA ALA A 38 9.23 8.65 -4.58
C ALA A 38 8.21 9.03 -3.52
N ALA A 39 6.93 8.82 -3.85
CA ALA A 39 5.83 8.97 -2.93
C ALA A 39 6.20 8.24 -1.64
N SER A 40 6.32 9.04 -0.58
CA SER A 40 6.53 8.68 0.80
C SER A 40 6.34 7.20 1.12
N ALA A 41 7.47 6.49 1.29
CA ALA A 41 7.49 5.32 2.16
C ALA A 41 7.56 5.82 3.61
N GLU A 42 6.49 6.44 4.09
CA GLU A 42 6.30 6.73 5.50
C GLU A 42 5.97 5.39 6.19
N ALA A 43 7.01 4.71 6.66
CA ALA A 43 6.87 3.60 7.59
C ALA A 43 6.41 4.16 8.94
N ILE A 44 5.09 4.34 9.09
CA ILE A 44 4.45 4.73 10.36
C ILE A 44 4.24 3.46 11.20
N ALA A 45 4.84 3.39 12.39
CA ALA A 45 4.43 2.48 13.45
C ALA A 45 4.75 3.10 14.83
N PRO A 46 4.04 2.80 15.95
CA PRO A 46 2.89 1.91 16.12
C PRO A 46 1.78 2.46 17.06
N LEU A 47 0.62 2.85 16.52
CA LEU A 47 -0.72 2.67 17.13
C LEU A 47 -1.84 2.49 16.08
N SER A 48 -1.49 2.54 14.78
CA SER A 48 -2.46 2.61 13.69
C SER A 48 -2.90 1.22 13.23
N TRP A 49 -4.13 0.85 13.57
CA TRP A 49 -4.87 -0.13 12.80
C TRP A 49 -5.03 0.37 11.34
N ASN A 50 -5.03 -0.55 10.38
CA ASN A 50 -5.21 -0.25 8.97
C ASN A 50 -6.24 -1.20 8.36
N ASN A 51 -7.46 -0.72 8.14
CA ASN A 51 -8.54 -1.54 7.59
C ASN A 51 -8.53 -1.62 6.05
N LEU A 52 -7.61 -0.93 5.36
CA LEU A 52 -7.61 -0.81 3.89
C LEU A 52 -8.97 -0.40 3.30
N GLY A 53 -9.70 0.46 4.03
CA GLY A 53 -11.01 0.96 3.62
C GLY A 53 -12.21 0.09 4.00
N LEU A 54 -12.03 -1.02 4.72
CA LEU A 54 -13.15 -1.77 5.27
C LEU A 54 -13.89 -0.98 6.36
N SER A 55 -15.22 -1.16 6.41
CA SER A 55 -16.00 -0.76 7.58
C SER A 55 -15.60 -1.59 8.81
N THR A 56 -15.95 -1.12 9.99
CA THR A 56 -15.72 -1.85 11.23
C THR A 56 -16.41 -3.22 11.24
N SER A 57 -17.63 -3.33 10.71
CA SER A 57 -18.36 -4.59 10.61
C SER A 57 -17.71 -5.60 9.65
N ASP A 58 -17.23 -5.12 8.50
CA ASP A 58 -16.53 -5.95 7.52
C ASP A 58 -15.18 -6.40 8.11
N ALA A 59 -14.45 -5.50 8.78
CA ALA A 59 -13.19 -5.84 9.47
C ALA A 59 -13.39 -6.85 10.62
N LYS A 60 -14.48 -6.77 11.39
CA LYS A 60 -14.85 -7.79 12.38
C LYS A 60 -15.07 -9.15 11.74
N SER A 61 -15.72 -9.17 10.58
CA SER A 61 -15.93 -10.40 9.82
C SER A 61 -14.60 -11.00 9.37
N ILE A 62 -13.64 -10.17 8.93
CA ILE A 62 -12.28 -10.62 8.61
C ILE A 62 -11.59 -11.23 9.84
N GLN A 63 -11.60 -10.51 10.98
CA GLN A 63 -11.00 -10.99 12.23
C GLN A 63 -11.58 -12.34 12.68
N GLY A 64 -12.91 -12.45 12.71
CA GLY A 64 -13.60 -13.63 13.21
C GLY A 64 -13.58 -14.82 12.25
N LYS A 65 -13.88 -14.59 10.97
CA LYS A 65 -14.05 -15.68 9.97
C LYS A 65 -12.75 -16.16 9.36
N TYR A 66 -11.77 -15.28 9.20
CA TYR A 66 -10.52 -15.62 8.53
C TYR A 66 -9.37 -15.65 9.52
N LEU A 67 -9.13 -14.56 10.23
CA LEU A 67 -7.89 -14.41 10.99
C LEU A 67 -7.79 -15.34 12.21
N SER A 68 -8.91 -15.71 12.83
CA SER A 68 -8.99 -16.66 13.94
C SER A 68 -8.31 -18.01 13.62
N HIS A 69 -8.51 -18.53 12.40
CA HIS A 69 -7.89 -19.77 11.92
C HIS A 69 -6.39 -19.65 11.66
N TYR A 70 -5.90 -18.43 11.49
CA TYR A 70 -4.49 -18.14 11.28
C TYR A 70 -3.90 -17.49 12.52
N GLY A 71 -4.30 -17.97 13.70
CA GLY A 71 -3.74 -17.63 15.02
C GLY A 71 -3.85 -16.15 15.39
N TYR A 72 -4.95 -15.50 15.03
CA TYR A 72 -5.37 -14.25 15.64
C TYR A 72 -6.07 -14.56 16.97
N ASN A 73 -5.61 -13.93 18.05
CA ASN A 73 -6.12 -14.10 19.42
C ASN A 73 -6.52 -12.76 20.07
N GLY A 74 -6.64 -11.69 19.27
CA GLY A 74 -7.09 -10.38 19.71
C GLY A 74 -8.62 -10.27 19.75
N ALA A 75 -9.11 -9.13 20.25
CA ALA A 75 -10.54 -8.83 20.27
C ALA A 75 -11.11 -8.65 18.86
N ILE A 76 -12.33 -9.14 18.61
CA ILE A 76 -13.05 -8.89 17.34
C ILE A 76 -13.67 -7.49 17.40
N ASP A 77 -12.81 -6.47 17.31
CA ASP A 77 -13.13 -5.06 17.48
C ASP A 77 -13.35 -4.31 16.15
N GLY A 78 -12.97 -4.91 15.02
CA GLY A 78 -13.04 -4.28 13.69
C GLY A 78 -11.89 -3.33 13.41
N LEU A 79 -10.83 -3.38 14.21
CA LEU A 79 -9.61 -2.61 14.06
C LEU A 79 -8.49 -3.57 13.63
N LEU A 80 -8.14 -3.56 12.35
CA LEU A 80 -7.08 -4.42 11.83
C LEU A 80 -5.70 -3.87 12.23
N GLY A 81 -5.30 -4.17 13.48
CA GLY A 81 -3.99 -3.86 14.03
C GLY A 81 -2.90 -4.85 13.62
N ALA A 82 -1.70 -4.68 14.18
CA ALA A 82 -0.54 -5.51 13.86
C ALA A 82 -0.81 -7.02 14.03
N SER A 83 -1.49 -7.43 15.09
CA SER A 83 -1.84 -8.85 15.31
C SER A 83 -2.80 -9.39 14.24
N SER A 84 -3.75 -8.57 13.78
CA SER A 84 -4.63 -8.92 12.68
C SER A 84 -3.83 -9.10 11.38
N TRP A 85 -2.92 -8.17 11.09
CA TRP A 85 -2.08 -8.26 9.90
C TRP A 85 -1.06 -9.39 9.95
N LYS A 86 -0.52 -9.77 11.12
CA LYS A 86 0.29 -10.99 11.27
C LYS A 86 -0.51 -12.25 10.95
N ALA A 87 -1.78 -12.31 11.36
CA ALA A 87 -2.66 -13.41 10.98
C ALA A 87 -2.96 -13.40 9.47
N MET A 88 -3.21 -12.22 8.88
CA MET A 88 -3.44 -12.08 7.45
C MET A 88 -2.21 -12.51 6.63
N GLN A 89 -1.02 -12.07 7.03
CA GLN A 89 0.23 -12.46 6.37
C GLN A 89 0.48 -13.97 6.47
N ARG A 90 0.09 -14.64 7.56
CA ARG A 90 0.12 -16.11 7.66
C ARG A 90 -0.87 -16.78 6.71
N LEU A 91 -2.09 -16.25 6.60
CA LEU A 91 -3.07 -16.70 5.60
C LEU A 91 -2.49 -16.61 4.19
N LEU A 92 -1.96 -15.43 3.82
CA LEU A 92 -1.40 -15.19 2.48
C LEU A 92 -0.12 -16.01 2.21
N LYS A 93 0.65 -16.34 3.25
CA LYS A 93 1.80 -17.25 3.15
C LYS A 93 1.33 -18.69 2.88
N GLY A 94 0.26 -19.13 3.55
CA GLY A 94 -0.36 -20.44 3.33
C GLY A 94 -0.86 -20.65 1.90
N THR A 95 -1.32 -19.57 1.22
CA THR A 95 -1.75 -19.63 -0.18
C THR A 95 -0.60 -19.48 -1.19
N ARG A 96 0.65 -19.40 -0.71
CA ARG A 96 1.87 -19.17 -1.52
C ARG A 96 1.88 -17.84 -2.29
N ASP A 97 1.04 -16.88 -1.88
CA ASP A 97 0.97 -15.55 -2.52
C ASP A 97 1.89 -14.51 -1.84
N TYR A 98 2.41 -14.82 -0.64
CA TYR A 98 3.25 -13.96 0.19
C TYR A 98 4.64 -14.55 0.47
N SER A 99 5.68 -13.79 0.10
CA SER A 99 7.10 -14.12 0.34
C SER A 99 7.76 -13.24 1.41
N GLY A 100 7.02 -12.30 2.00
CA GLY A 100 7.54 -11.38 3.02
C GLY A 100 7.54 -11.96 4.43
N THR A 101 8.05 -11.16 5.36
CA THR A 101 8.08 -11.48 6.79
C THR A 101 6.69 -11.31 7.42
N VAL A 102 6.39 -12.09 8.45
CA VAL A 102 5.16 -11.93 9.25
C VAL A 102 5.42 -10.93 10.37
N ASP A 103 5.36 -9.65 10.03
CA ASP A 103 5.67 -8.52 10.92
C ASP A 103 4.41 -7.74 11.38
N GLY A 104 3.27 -7.93 10.72
CA GLY A 104 2.04 -7.19 10.97
C GLY A 104 1.98 -5.82 10.33
N ILE A 105 2.94 -5.47 9.47
CA ILE A 105 3.01 -4.20 8.76
C ILE A 105 2.40 -4.37 7.38
N VAL A 106 1.53 -3.44 7.00
CA VAL A 106 0.88 -3.46 5.68
C VAL A 106 1.77 -2.80 4.65
N GLY A 107 2.78 -3.53 4.20
CA GLY A 107 3.69 -3.09 3.14
C GLY A 107 3.20 -3.45 1.73
N PRO A 108 3.88 -2.95 0.67
CA PRO A 108 3.54 -3.26 -0.72
C PRO A 108 3.53 -4.76 -1.02
N LEU A 109 4.41 -5.55 -0.39
CA LEU A 109 4.42 -7.01 -0.56
C LEU A 109 3.16 -7.66 0.02
N THR A 110 2.68 -7.18 1.18
CA THR A 110 1.45 -7.65 1.80
C THR A 110 0.25 -7.30 0.93
N VAL A 111 0.20 -6.08 0.39
CA VAL A 111 -0.88 -5.65 -0.51
C VAL A 111 -0.87 -6.44 -1.82
N LYS A 112 0.30 -6.67 -2.44
CA LYS A 112 0.39 -7.51 -3.65
C LYS A 112 -0.10 -8.93 -3.40
N ALA A 113 0.30 -9.52 -2.27
CA ALA A 113 -0.17 -10.85 -1.89
C ALA A 113 -1.69 -10.88 -1.67
N LEU A 114 -2.24 -9.88 -0.96
CA LEU A 114 -3.67 -9.72 -0.78
C LEU A 114 -4.39 -9.58 -2.13
N GLN A 115 -3.90 -8.74 -3.05
CA GLN A 115 -4.48 -8.57 -4.37
C GLN A 115 -4.48 -9.87 -5.19
N ARG A 116 -3.41 -10.69 -5.11
CA ARG A 116 -3.37 -12.02 -5.76
C ARG A 116 -4.40 -12.97 -5.16
N PHE A 117 -4.49 -13.01 -3.83
CA PHE A 117 -5.48 -13.80 -3.12
C PHE A 117 -6.91 -13.39 -3.52
N LEU A 118 -7.20 -12.10 -3.49
CA LEU A 118 -8.50 -11.55 -3.88
C LEU A 118 -8.81 -11.78 -5.37
N LYS A 119 -7.80 -11.83 -6.24
CA LYS A 119 -7.97 -12.16 -7.67
C LYS A 119 -8.42 -13.59 -7.86
N ARG A 120 -7.85 -14.50 -7.08
CA ARG A 120 -8.16 -15.93 -7.13
C ARG A 120 -9.53 -16.26 -6.56
N TRP A 121 -9.91 -15.63 -5.44
CA TRP A 121 -11.09 -16.06 -4.67
C TRP A 121 -12.24 -15.05 -4.63
N HIS A 122 -11.97 -13.76 -4.86
CA HIS A 122 -12.93 -12.68 -4.61
C HIS A 122 -13.10 -11.73 -5.81
N ARG A 123 -12.84 -12.24 -7.02
CA ARG A 123 -13.10 -11.54 -8.30
C ARG A 123 -12.44 -10.16 -8.37
N TYR A 124 -11.23 -10.02 -7.81
CA TYR A 124 -10.46 -8.80 -7.98
C TYR A 124 -9.98 -8.67 -9.44
N THR A 125 -10.32 -7.54 -10.07
CA THR A 125 -10.01 -7.26 -11.48
C THR A 125 -8.90 -6.21 -11.66
N GLY A 126 -8.44 -5.59 -10.57
CA GLY A 126 -7.39 -4.57 -10.61
C GLY A 126 -5.98 -5.13 -10.82
N ALA A 127 -5.01 -4.21 -10.92
CA ALA A 127 -3.60 -4.54 -11.05
C ALA A 127 -3.02 -5.12 -9.73
N ILE A 128 -1.95 -5.91 -9.84
CA ILE A 128 -1.15 -6.37 -8.70
C ILE A 128 0.00 -5.38 -8.50
N ASP A 129 -0.33 -4.17 -8.07
CA ASP A 129 0.60 -3.03 -7.95
C ASP A 129 1.14 -2.83 -6.53
N GLY A 130 0.50 -3.44 -5.52
CA GLY A 130 0.85 -3.23 -4.11
C GLY A 130 0.30 -1.94 -3.52
N ILE A 131 -0.61 -1.28 -4.23
CA ILE A 131 -1.31 -0.08 -3.77
C ILE A 131 -2.76 -0.48 -3.52
N ALA A 132 -3.23 -0.32 -2.29
CA ALA A 132 -4.59 -0.67 -1.93
C ALA A 132 -5.57 0.43 -2.38
N GLY A 133 -5.97 0.37 -3.66
CA GLY A 133 -6.95 1.27 -4.24
C GLY A 133 -8.40 0.80 -4.06
N PRO A 134 -9.39 1.56 -4.60
CA PRO A 134 -10.81 1.24 -4.47
C PRO A 134 -11.19 -0.16 -4.94
N ALA A 135 -10.54 -0.67 -6.00
CA ALA A 135 -10.76 -2.03 -6.47
C ALA A 135 -10.31 -3.08 -5.45
N THR A 136 -9.20 -2.84 -4.74
CA THR A 136 -8.69 -3.75 -3.69
C THR A 136 -9.64 -3.73 -2.51
N THR A 137 -10.07 -2.55 -2.04
CA THR A 137 -11.06 -2.42 -0.97
C THR A 137 -12.36 -3.11 -1.32
N ALA A 138 -12.92 -2.90 -2.52
CA ALA A 138 -14.16 -3.54 -2.95
C ALA A 138 -14.06 -5.07 -2.96
N ALA A 139 -12.92 -5.62 -3.41
CA ALA A 139 -12.68 -7.06 -3.35
C ALA A 139 -12.50 -7.56 -1.91
N PHE A 140 -11.84 -6.78 -1.07
CA PHE A 140 -11.65 -7.13 0.34
C PHE A 140 -12.97 -7.08 1.12
N THR A 141 -13.87 -6.16 0.80
CA THR A 141 -15.26 -6.14 1.32
C THR A 141 -16.02 -7.39 0.90
N ARG A 142 -15.87 -7.84 -0.35
CA ARG A 142 -16.50 -9.10 -0.79
C ARG A 142 -16.00 -10.29 0.01
N MET A 143 -14.69 -10.36 0.29
CA MET A 143 -14.12 -11.37 1.17
C MET A 143 -14.77 -11.34 2.56
N ALA A 144 -14.89 -10.16 3.18
CA ALA A 144 -15.53 -10.00 4.49
C ALA A 144 -16.99 -10.51 4.53
N ARG A 145 -17.71 -10.35 3.42
CA ARG A 145 -19.13 -10.66 3.29
C ARG A 145 -19.45 -12.04 2.73
N VAL A 146 -18.44 -12.90 2.52
CA VAL A 146 -18.70 -14.30 2.19
C VAL A 146 -19.42 -14.96 3.36
N THR A 147 -20.55 -15.61 3.05
CA THR A 147 -21.42 -16.30 4.01
C THR A 147 -20.90 -17.71 4.28
#